data_AF-A0A7W0JFV3-F1
#
_entry.id   AF-A0A7W0JFV3-F1
#
_cell.length_a   1.000
_cell.length_b   1.000
_cell.length_c   1.000
_cell.angle_alpha   90.00
_cell.angle_beta   90.00
_cell.angle_gamma   90.00
#
_symmetry.space_group_name_H-M   'P 1'
#
loop_
_entity.id
_entity.type
_entity.pdbx_description
1 polymer ?
#
loop_
_entity_poly.entity_id
_entity_poly.type
_entity_poly.pdbx_seq_one_letter_code
_entity_poly.pdbx_strand_id
1 'polypeptide(L)'
;MKRRKRIALYGGSFDPVHVGHTAVARELSRLFALDGVLFIPAHLAPHKRGRKVSAPLHRHAMLALATQGEPRFRVSTLELDAPERPFTVDTLSRL
;
A
#
# COMPACT_ATOMS: atom_id res chain seq x y z
N MET A 1 -14.13 21.57 -16.88
CA MET A 1 -12.77 21.35 -16.30
C MET A 1 -12.73 19.97 -15.65
N LYS A 2 -11.68 19.15 -15.86
CA LYS A 2 -11.54 17.84 -15.18
C LYS A 2 -11.12 18.07 -13.72
N ARG A 3 -11.88 17.52 -12.76
CA ARG A 3 -11.51 17.53 -11.33
C ARG A 3 -10.24 16.71 -11.12
N ARG A 4 -9.33 17.16 -10.24
CA ARG A 4 -8.18 16.35 -9.79
C ARG A 4 -8.69 15.09 -9.06
N LYS A 5 -8.04 13.96 -9.30
CA LYS A 5 -8.33 12.70 -8.60
C LYS A 5 -7.86 12.78 -7.14
N ARG A 6 -8.66 12.25 -6.22
CA ARG A 6 -8.31 12.09 -4.80
C ARG A 6 -7.85 10.66 -4.55
N ILE A 7 -6.54 10.47 -4.40
CA ILE A 7 -5.94 9.16 -4.16
C ILE A 7 -5.36 9.13 -2.75
N ALA A 8 -5.72 8.12 -1.95
CA ALA A 8 -5.03 7.86 -0.68
C ALA A 8 -3.85 6.92 -0.90
N LEU A 9 -2.75 7.19 -0.20
CA LEU A 9 -1.59 6.31 -0.12
C LEU A 9 -1.66 5.54 1.20
N TYR A 10 -1.64 4.21 1.13
CA TYR A 10 -1.75 3.35 2.31
C TYR A 10 -0.52 2.45 2.41
N GLY A 11 0.50 2.95 3.11
CA GLY A 11 1.74 2.23 3.38
C GLY A 11 1.62 1.23 4.52
N GLY A 12 2.33 0.10 4.41
CA GLY A 12 2.36 -0.91 5.47
C GLY A 12 3.22 -2.12 5.10
N SER A 13 3.57 -2.95 6.09
CA SER A 13 4.24 -4.22 5.77
C SER A 13 3.27 -5.24 5.17
N PHE A 14 2.01 -5.27 5.64
CA PHE A 14 1.00 -6.26 5.21
C PHE A 14 1.53 -7.69 5.32
N ASP A 15 1.92 -8.10 6.53
CA ASP A 15 2.58 -9.38 6.81
C ASP A 15 1.76 -10.27 7.78
N PRO A 16 0.64 -10.88 7.32
CA PRO A 16 -0.02 -10.69 6.03
C PRO A 16 -1.03 -9.51 6.05
N VAL A 17 -1.59 -9.17 4.88
CA VAL A 17 -2.82 -8.37 4.81
C VAL A 17 -3.96 -9.09 5.56
N HIS A 18 -4.90 -8.32 6.13
CA HIS A 18 -6.06 -8.86 6.85
C HIS A 18 -7.25 -7.90 6.75
N VAL A 19 -8.42 -8.35 7.23
CA VAL A 19 -9.69 -7.62 7.12
C VAL A 19 -9.65 -6.21 7.70
N GLY A 20 -8.90 -5.98 8.79
CA GLY A 20 -8.70 -4.63 9.33
C GLY A 20 -8.09 -3.66 8.32
N HIS A 21 -7.09 -4.09 7.53
CA HIS A 21 -6.48 -3.23 6.51
C HIS A 21 -7.49 -2.86 5.42
N THR A 22 -8.23 -3.83 4.90
CA THR A 22 -9.20 -3.59 3.81
C THR A 22 -10.42 -2.82 4.29
N ALA A 23 -10.87 -3.02 5.53
CA ALA A 23 -11.95 -2.27 6.14
C ALA A 23 -11.62 -0.77 6.27
N VAL A 24 -10.43 -0.43 6.75
CA VAL A 24 -9.96 0.96 6.84
C VAL A 24 -9.92 1.61 5.47
N ALA A 25 -9.35 0.96 4.46
CA ALA A 25 -9.28 1.51 3.11
C ALA A 25 -10.68 1.75 2.50
N ARG A 26 -11.63 0.85 2.74
CA ARG A 26 -13.02 0.99 2.27
C ARG A 26 -13.72 2.16 2.95
N GLU A 27 -13.57 2.27 4.27
CA GLU A 27 -14.23 3.32 5.04
C GLU A 27 -13.67 4.70 4.69
N LEU A 28 -12.35 4.85 4.58
CA LEU A 28 -11.73 6.10 4.14
C LEU A 28 -12.14 6.47 2.71
N SER A 29 -12.30 5.47 1.81
CA SER A 29 -12.78 5.72 0.45
C SER A 29 -14.18 6.35 0.45
N ARG A 30 -15.06 5.91 1.36
CA ARG A 30 -16.41 6.46 1.53
C ARG A 30 -16.38 7.85 2.17
N LEU A 31 -15.70 7.99 3.31
CA LEU A 31 -15.67 9.22 4.11
C LEU A 31 -15.07 10.41 3.36
N PHE A 32 -14.00 10.17 2.60
CA PHE A 32 -13.30 11.22 1.85
C PHE A 32 -13.66 11.23 0.36
N ALA A 33 -14.62 10.38 -0.06
CA ALA A 33 -15.04 10.19 -1.44
C ALA A 33 -13.84 10.03 -2.40
N LEU A 34 -12.91 9.16 -2.03
CA LEU A 34 -11.68 8.91 -2.77
C LEU A 34 -11.96 8.29 -4.13
N ASP A 35 -11.21 8.72 -5.13
CA ASP A 35 -11.21 8.14 -6.47
C ASP A 35 -10.34 6.85 -6.52
N GLY A 36 -9.50 6.62 -5.51
CA GLY A 36 -8.71 5.39 -5.37
C GLY A 36 -7.88 5.31 -4.09
N VAL A 37 -7.42 4.10 -3.78
CA VAL A 37 -6.44 3.81 -2.73
C VAL A 37 -5.27 3.05 -3.35
N LEU A 38 -4.07 3.62 -3.21
CA LEU A 38 -2.82 2.96 -3.58
C LEU A 38 -2.18 2.36 -2.33
N PHE A 39 -2.24 1.04 -2.22
CA PHE A 39 -1.52 0.30 -1.20
C PHE A 39 -0.05 0.22 -1.56
N ILE A 40 0.83 0.52 -0.60
CA ILE A 40 2.28 0.54 -0.80
C ILE A 40 2.91 -0.46 0.19
N PRO A 41 3.08 -1.74 -0.21
CA PRO A 41 3.75 -2.71 0.63
C PRO A 41 5.22 -2.34 0.78
N ALA A 42 5.69 -2.20 2.02
CA ALA A 42 7.08 -1.88 2.29
C ALA A 42 8.01 -3.03 1.90
N HIS A 43 9.18 -2.77 1.31
CA HIS A 43 10.19 -3.81 1.08
C HIS A 43 10.70 -4.37 2.40
N LEU A 44 11.32 -3.52 3.22
CA LEU A 44 11.62 -3.80 4.63
C LEU A 44 11.47 -2.49 5.40
N ALA A 45 10.48 -2.43 6.30
CA ALA A 45 10.28 -1.24 7.09
C ALA A 45 11.52 -0.95 7.96
N PRO A 46 12.04 0.30 8.01
CA PRO A 46 13.29 0.62 8.71
C PRO A 46 13.32 0.17 10.18
N HIS A 47 12.17 0.28 10.86
CA HIS A 47 11.98 -0.08 12.27
C HIS A 47 11.82 -1.60 12.51
N LYS A 48 11.80 -2.41 11.44
CA LYS A 48 11.71 -3.89 11.51
C LYS A 48 13.02 -4.58 11.13
N ARG A 49 14.11 -3.82 10.93
CA ARG A 49 15.45 -4.39 10.72
C ARG A 49 15.80 -5.35 11.86
N GLY A 50 16.30 -6.54 11.51
CA GLY A 50 16.60 -7.62 12.48
C GLY A 50 15.40 -8.48 12.89
N ARG A 51 14.20 -8.22 12.38
CA ARG A 51 13.02 -9.10 12.59
C ARG A 51 12.78 -10.00 11.38
N LYS A 52 12.23 -11.19 11.62
CA LYS A 52 11.72 -12.06 10.55
C LYS A 52 10.46 -11.42 9.96
N VAL A 53 10.52 -11.09 8.68
CA VAL A 53 9.41 -10.53 7.89
C VAL A 53 9.25 -11.40 6.64
N SER A 54 8.01 -11.69 6.22
CA SER A 54 7.79 -12.49 5.02
C SER A 54 8.33 -11.80 3.76
N ALA A 55 8.70 -12.59 2.76
CA ALA A 55 9.25 -12.09 1.50
C ALA A 55 8.36 -10.99 0.89
N PRO A 56 8.93 -9.86 0.41
CA PRO A 56 8.14 -8.74 -0.10
C PRO A 56 7.15 -9.11 -1.20
N LEU A 57 7.57 -9.97 -2.14
CA LEU A 57 6.71 -10.44 -3.22
C LEU A 57 5.52 -11.28 -2.73
N HIS A 58 5.69 -12.09 -1.68
CA HIS A 58 4.58 -12.83 -1.09
C HIS A 58 3.55 -11.87 -0.48
N ARG A 59 4.01 -10.84 0.24
CA ARG A 59 3.14 -9.83 0.85
C ARG A 59 2.41 -9.01 -0.21
N HIS A 60 3.09 -8.62 -1.28
CA HIS A 60 2.47 -7.97 -2.43
C HIS A 60 1.39 -8.86 -3.07
N ALA A 61 1.69 -10.14 -3.33
CA ALA A 61 0.73 -11.08 -3.93
C ALA A 61 -0.50 -11.29 -3.05
N MET A 62 -0.32 -11.49 -1.73
CA MET A 62 -1.43 -11.59 -0.78
C MET A 62 -2.29 -10.32 -0.77
N LEU A 63 -1.65 -9.15 -0.82
CA LEU A 63 -2.35 -7.86 -0.87
C LEU A 63 -3.13 -7.65 -2.16
N ALA A 64 -2.56 -8.05 -3.31
CA ALA A 64 -3.26 -8.05 -4.60
C ALA A 64 -4.51 -8.95 -4.55
N LEU A 65 -4.37 -10.18 -4.04
CA LEU A 65 -5.50 -11.10 -3.86
C LEU A 65 -6.56 -10.56 -2.91
N ALA A 66 -6.16 -9.93 -1.79
CA ALA A 66 -7.10 -9.38 -0.82
C ALA A 66 -7.85 -8.14 -1.32
N THR A 67 -7.32 -7.45 -2.33
CA THR A 67 -7.88 -6.19 -2.87
C THR A 67 -8.55 -6.34 -4.24
N GLN A 68 -8.41 -7.49 -4.91
CA GLN A 68 -8.85 -7.71 -6.29
C GLN A 68 -10.33 -7.40 -6.59
N GLY A 69 -11.22 -7.55 -5.60
CA GLY A 69 -12.65 -7.30 -5.75
C GLY A 69 -13.07 -5.84 -5.60
N GLU A 70 -12.15 -4.90 -5.36
CA GLU A 70 -12.45 -3.48 -5.21
C GLU A 70 -11.79 -2.66 -6.33
N PRO A 71 -12.54 -2.19 -7.34
CA PRO A 71 -12.00 -1.48 -8.50
C PRO A 71 -11.24 -0.19 -8.18
N ARG A 72 -11.43 0.40 -6.99
CA ARG A 72 -10.70 1.59 -6.53
C ARG A 72 -9.34 1.27 -5.92
N PHE A 73 -9.06 0.02 -5.59
CA PHE A 73 -7.82 -0.37 -4.91
C PHE A 73 -6.75 -0.79 -5.91
N ARG A 74 -5.52 -0.33 -5.68
CA ARG A 74 -4.33 -0.71 -6.44
C ARG A 74 -3.21 -1.04 -5.48
N VAL A 75 -2.35 -1.99 -5.86
CA VAL A 75 -1.17 -2.36 -5.08
C VAL A 75 0.08 -1.97 -5.85
N SER A 76 0.95 -1.18 -5.22
CA SER A 76 2.18 -0.68 -5.81
C SER A 76 3.33 -1.68 -5.63
N THR A 77 4.31 -1.64 -6.54
CA THR A 77 5.63 -2.25 -6.39
C THR A 77 6.71 -1.22 -6.06
N LEU A 78 6.37 0.06 -5.92
CA LEU A 78 7.34 1.17 -5.88
C LEU A 78 8.44 1.01 -4.82
N GLU A 79 8.10 0.55 -3.61
CA GLU A 79 9.09 0.27 -2.56
C GLU A 79 9.80 -1.08 -2.76
N LEU A 80 9.15 -2.07 -3.40
CA LEU A 80 9.77 -3.35 -3.72
C LEU A 80 10.86 -3.21 -4.78
N ASP A 81 10.66 -2.30 -5.74
CA ASP A 81 11.57 -2.00 -6.85
C ASP A 81 12.75 -1.11 -6.44
N ALA A 82 12.73 -0.54 -5.23
CA ALA A 82 13.79 0.31 -4.68
C ALA A 82 14.09 -0.03 -3.21
N PRO A 83 14.59 -1.24 -2.93
CA PRO A 83 14.79 -1.75 -1.56
C PRO A 83 15.76 -0.89 -0.73
N GLU A 84 16.62 -0.12 -1.37
CA GLU A 84 17.58 0.79 -0.76
C GLU A 84 16.97 2.11 -0.25
N ARG A 85 15.69 2.38 -0.57
CA ARG A 85 14.98 3.62 -0.21
C ARG A 85 13.70 3.34 0.61
N PRO A 86 13.83 2.87 1.85
CA PRO A 86 12.71 2.36 2.64
C PRO A 86 11.88 3.46 3.34
N PHE A 87 12.17 4.73 3.09
CA PHE A 87 11.52 5.84 3.77
C PHE A 87 10.36 6.40 2.95
N THR A 88 9.30 6.79 3.66
CA THR A 88 8.11 7.37 3.04
C THR A 88 8.42 8.66 2.27
N VAL A 89 9.41 9.46 2.70
CA VAL A 89 9.84 10.66 1.96
C VAL A 89 10.39 10.31 0.57
N ASP A 90 11.15 9.22 0.44
CA ASP A 90 11.67 8.73 -0.83
C ASP A 90 10.58 8.11 -1.71
N THR A 91 9.55 7.54 -1.06
CA THR A 91 8.36 7.01 -1.75
C THR A 91 7.55 8.15 -2.37
N LEU A 92 7.31 9.21 -1.61
CA LEU A 92 6.51 10.37 -2.05
C LEU A 92 7.19 11.18 -3.15
N SER A 93 8.52 11.24 -3.20
CA SER A 93 9.25 11.98 -4.23
C SER A 93 9.21 11.31 -5.62
N ARG A 94 8.67 10.09 -5.72
CA ARG A 94 8.60 9.28 -6.95
C ARG A 94 7.18 9.15 -7.52
N LEU A 95 6.18 9.77 -6.89
CA LEU A 95 4.77 9.76 -7.28
C LEU A 95 4.37 11.05 -8.01
#